data_AF-A0A6P1E371-F1
#
_entry.id   AF-A0A6P1E371-F1
#
_cell.length_a   1.000
_cell.length_b   1.000
_cell.length_c   1.000
_cell.angle_alpha   90.00
_cell.angle_beta   90.00
_cell.angle_gamma   90.00
#
_symmetry.space_group_name_H-M   'P 1'
#
loop_
_entity.id
_entity.type
_entity.pdbx_description
1 polymer ?
#
loop_
_entity_poly.entity_id
_entity_poly.type
_entity_poly.pdbx_seq_one_letter_code
_entity_poly.pdbx_strand_id
1 'polypeptide(L)'
;MSDQIPTPPDRLERTLFSLPAALFQTFPDRPVILRTADPAEPPTLLGPEVPDGLAFIQLMGLTGDMAPLMDWGEGLALDLVMVDPVAELPWLYRCTGLLARHPVRVSIPFRPGLARAVKLALSLGFAVRLNGQQPTPEMLTEIRQALEAYLHNPTVAQPVEPFHSLLLAFLDDAPVALWSLLEQDPAELCVIDDQGQTMSDQGPASVTVFRDTLVDTGAECRDCAWLSCCGGYFKWPRIDYACADVKRLFSDIQAAATELRAGLDAHAAARG
;
A
#
# COMPACT_ATOMS: atom_id res chain seq x y z
N MET A 1 17.73 14.74 -32.34
CA MET A 1 16.64 14.00 -33.00
C MET A 1 16.35 12.83 -32.08
N SER A 2 15.26 12.93 -31.33
CA SER A 2 14.93 12.01 -30.24
C SER A 2 14.41 10.69 -30.80
N ASP A 3 15.06 9.60 -30.43
CA ASP A 3 14.55 8.24 -30.60
C ASP A 3 13.40 8.02 -29.61
N GLN A 4 12.17 8.04 -30.14
CA GLN A 4 11.00 7.54 -29.44
C GLN A 4 11.11 6.01 -29.39
N ILE A 5 11.27 5.45 -28.20
CA ILE A 5 11.07 4.02 -27.96
C ILE A 5 9.58 3.73 -28.17
N PRO A 6 9.19 2.82 -29.07
CA PRO A 6 7.79 2.51 -29.31
C PRO A 6 7.22 1.71 -28.13
N THR A 7 6.24 2.29 -27.44
CA THR A 7 5.44 1.60 -26.43
C THR A 7 4.60 0.50 -27.11
N PRO A 8 4.63 -0.76 -26.67
CA PRO A 8 3.86 -1.82 -27.30
C PRO A 8 2.34 -1.62 -27.07
N PRO A 9 1.47 -1.91 -28.06
CA PRO A 9 0.08 -1.44 -28.08
C PRO A 9 -0.89 -2.20 -27.16
N ASP A 10 -0.48 -3.30 -26.54
CA ASP A 10 -1.38 -4.25 -25.83
C ASP A 10 -1.41 -4.11 -24.30
N ARG A 11 -0.71 -3.13 -23.69
CA ARG A 11 -0.62 -3.00 -22.22
C ARG A 11 -1.64 -2.09 -21.55
N LEU A 12 -2.47 -1.37 -22.32
CA LEU A 12 -3.28 -0.25 -21.81
C LEU A 12 -4.59 -0.65 -21.12
N GLU A 13 -5.07 -1.89 -21.24
CA GLU A 13 -6.42 -2.27 -20.76
C GLU A 13 -6.54 -2.48 -19.24
N ARG A 14 -5.43 -2.48 -18.48
CA ARG A 14 -5.46 -2.76 -17.01
C ARG A 14 -4.69 -1.78 -16.12
N THR A 15 -4.03 -0.77 -16.69
CA THR A 15 -3.25 0.18 -15.89
C THR A 15 -4.19 1.19 -15.21
N LEU A 16 -4.12 1.24 -13.88
CA LEU A 16 -4.78 2.25 -13.06
C LEU A 16 -3.97 3.55 -13.10
N PHE A 17 -4.63 4.69 -13.22
CA PHE A 17 -3.95 6.00 -13.23
C PHE A 17 -4.20 6.74 -11.94
N SER A 18 -3.16 7.03 -11.15
CA SER A 18 -3.29 7.89 -9.99
C SER A 18 -2.90 9.31 -10.37
N LEU A 19 -3.85 10.24 -10.31
CA LEU A 19 -3.71 11.58 -10.87
C LEU A 19 -4.24 12.64 -9.90
N PRO A 20 -3.72 13.89 -9.95
CA PRO A 20 -4.27 15.01 -9.22
C PRO A 20 -5.67 15.36 -9.72
N ALA A 21 -6.55 15.80 -8.83
CA ALA A 21 -7.93 16.07 -9.18
C ALA A 21 -8.11 17.04 -10.36
N ALA A 22 -7.28 18.08 -10.45
CA ALA A 22 -7.28 19.02 -11.56
C ALA A 22 -7.12 18.39 -12.96
N LEU A 23 -6.57 17.18 -13.06
CA LEU A 23 -6.33 16.47 -14.32
C LEU A 23 -7.38 15.39 -14.63
N PHE A 24 -8.40 15.20 -13.79
CA PHE A 24 -9.38 14.12 -14.00
C PHE A 24 -10.03 14.15 -15.39
N GLN A 25 -10.40 15.35 -15.88
CA GLN A 25 -11.08 15.50 -17.17
C GLN A 25 -10.20 15.18 -18.39
N THR A 26 -8.86 15.10 -18.22
CA THR A 26 -7.94 14.80 -19.33
C THR A 26 -7.73 13.30 -19.54
N PHE A 27 -8.27 12.45 -18.65
CA PHE A 27 -8.18 10.99 -18.72
C PHE A 27 -9.57 10.33 -18.76
N PRO A 28 -10.41 10.62 -19.78
CA PRO A 28 -11.72 9.97 -19.91
C PRO A 28 -11.57 8.46 -20.15
N ASP A 29 -12.55 7.69 -19.69
CA ASP A 29 -12.72 6.26 -19.96
C ASP A 29 -11.59 5.35 -19.45
N ARG A 30 -10.81 5.79 -18.45
CA ARG A 30 -9.81 4.96 -17.76
C ARG A 30 -10.15 4.80 -16.28
N PRO A 31 -9.77 3.68 -15.65
CA PRO A 31 -9.83 3.57 -14.21
C PRO A 31 -8.81 4.54 -13.59
N VAL A 32 -9.27 5.38 -12.66
CA VAL A 32 -8.44 6.41 -12.03
C VAL A 32 -8.53 6.39 -10.51
N ILE A 33 -7.41 6.71 -9.86
CA ILE A 33 -7.35 7.12 -8.47
C ILE A 33 -7.23 8.64 -8.44
N LEU A 34 -8.18 9.29 -7.79
CA LEU A 34 -8.17 10.74 -7.66
C LEU A 34 -7.36 11.13 -6.42
N ARG A 35 -6.24 11.83 -6.60
CA ARG A 35 -5.44 12.39 -5.51
C ARG A 35 -5.82 13.83 -5.26
N THR A 36 -6.09 14.15 -4.00
CA THR A 36 -6.41 15.51 -3.55
C THR A 36 -6.00 15.71 -2.10
N ALA A 37 -5.68 16.95 -1.73
CA ALA A 37 -5.51 17.35 -0.33
C ALA A 37 -6.78 17.96 0.28
N ASP A 38 -7.80 18.25 -0.55
CA ASP A 38 -9.05 18.90 -0.15
C ASP A 38 -10.24 17.92 -0.28
N PRO A 39 -10.83 17.47 0.83
CA PRO A 39 -12.03 16.63 0.80
C PRO A 39 -13.23 17.23 0.04
N ALA A 40 -13.31 18.55 -0.11
CA ALA A 40 -14.40 19.19 -0.86
C ALA A 40 -14.21 19.14 -2.38
N GLU A 41 -12.99 18.89 -2.85
CA GLU A 41 -12.65 18.93 -4.28
C GLU A 41 -13.37 17.85 -5.11
N PRO A 42 -13.41 16.55 -4.70
CA PRO A 42 -14.06 15.52 -5.50
C PRO A 42 -15.56 15.77 -5.74
N PRO A 43 -16.40 16.04 -4.71
CA PRO A 43 -17.81 16.35 -4.95
C PRO A 43 -18.03 17.60 -5.81
N THR A 44 -17.16 18.60 -5.67
CA THR A 44 -17.24 19.84 -6.45
C THR A 44 -16.89 19.63 -7.92
N LEU A 45 -15.85 18.85 -8.19
CA LEU A 45 -15.33 18.60 -9.54
C LEU A 45 -16.18 17.58 -10.30
N LEU A 46 -16.59 16.50 -9.62
CA LEU A 46 -17.23 15.35 -10.24
C LEU A 46 -18.76 15.45 -10.24
N GLY A 47 -19.31 16.35 -9.41
CA GLY A 47 -20.74 16.51 -9.23
C GLY A 47 -21.32 15.53 -8.20
N PRO A 48 -22.66 15.40 -8.13
CA PRO A 48 -23.33 14.65 -7.07
C PRO A 48 -23.18 13.12 -7.20
N GLU A 49 -22.87 12.62 -8.39
CA GLU A 49 -22.73 11.19 -8.67
C GLU A 49 -21.27 10.82 -8.91
N VAL A 50 -20.87 9.63 -8.44
CA VAL A 50 -19.51 9.11 -8.65
C VAL A 50 -19.39 8.57 -10.08
N PRO A 51 -18.43 9.03 -10.88
CA PRO A 51 -18.21 8.51 -12.22
C PRO A 51 -17.73 7.05 -12.22
N ASP A 52 -18.19 6.24 -13.18
CA ASP A 52 -17.84 4.80 -13.29
C ASP A 52 -16.33 4.52 -13.41
N GLY A 53 -15.55 5.49 -13.90
CA GLY A 53 -14.08 5.38 -14.04
C GLY A 53 -13.31 5.64 -12.73
N LEU A 54 -13.96 6.15 -11.68
CA LEU A 54 -13.27 6.45 -10.42
C LEU A 54 -13.15 5.17 -9.57
N ALA A 55 -11.93 4.67 -9.41
CA ALA A 55 -11.65 3.50 -8.59
C ALA A 55 -11.72 3.82 -7.09
N PHE A 56 -11.00 4.85 -6.64
CA PHE A 56 -11.01 5.35 -5.26
C PHE A 56 -10.38 6.74 -5.14
N ILE A 57 -10.52 7.37 -3.98
CA ILE A 57 -9.89 8.66 -3.67
C ILE A 57 -8.70 8.47 -2.73
N GLN A 58 -7.60 9.14 -3.04
CA GLN A 58 -6.45 9.30 -2.16
C GLN A 58 -6.43 10.71 -1.58
N LEU A 59 -6.72 10.80 -0.29
CA LEU A 59 -6.62 12.04 0.46
C LEU A 59 -5.21 12.22 1.01
N MET A 60 -4.53 13.26 0.55
CA MET A 60 -3.16 13.60 0.90
C MET A 60 -3.16 14.50 2.13
N GLY A 61 -2.86 13.91 3.28
CA GLY A 61 -2.92 14.57 4.59
C GLY A 61 -4.32 14.58 5.19
N LEU A 62 -4.38 14.74 6.52
CA LEU A 62 -5.62 14.57 7.30
C LEU A 62 -6.15 15.87 7.91
N THR A 63 -5.63 17.02 7.49
CA THR A 63 -5.95 18.32 8.10
C THR A 63 -7.25 18.96 7.59
N GLY A 64 -7.75 18.51 6.43
CA GLY A 64 -8.99 19.00 5.82
C GLY A 64 -10.25 18.63 6.60
N ASP A 65 -11.35 19.34 6.32
CA ASP A 65 -12.67 18.98 6.84
C ASP A 65 -13.23 17.80 6.03
N MET A 66 -13.47 16.67 6.69
CA MET A 66 -13.93 15.43 6.05
C MET A 66 -15.44 15.44 5.74
N ALA A 67 -16.20 16.42 6.27
CA ALA A 67 -17.65 16.49 6.11
C ALA A 67 -18.15 16.36 4.65
N PRO A 68 -17.51 16.98 3.64
CA PRO A 68 -17.95 16.86 2.24
C PRO A 68 -17.93 15.42 1.71
N LEU A 69 -17.03 14.58 2.21
CA LEU A 69 -16.93 13.17 1.81
C LEU A 69 -17.76 12.24 2.67
N MET A 70 -18.20 12.65 3.86
CA MET A 70 -19.04 11.80 4.70
C MET A 70 -20.37 11.44 4.02
N ASP A 71 -20.89 12.33 3.18
CA ASP A 71 -22.19 12.16 2.54
C ASP A 71 -22.17 11.94 1.02
N TRP A 72 -20.97 11.93 0.42
CA TRP A 72 -20.80 11.85 -1.03
C TRP A 72 -20.11 10.56 -1.44
N GLY A 73 -20.63 9.89 -2.46
CA GLY A 73 -20.01 8.71 -3.05
C GLY A 73 -20.07 7.46 -2.17
N GLU A 74 -21.24 7.14 -1.62
CA GLU A 74 -21.45 5.96 -0.78
C GLU A 74 -20.86 4.69 -1.42
N GLY A 75 -20.12 3.91 -0.62
CA GLY A 75 -19.42 2.72 -1.07
C GLY A 75 -18.09 2.97 -1.80
N LEU A 76 -17.79 4.20 -2.20
CA LEU A 76 -16.49 4.56 -2.79
C LEU A 76 -15.38 4.39 -1.75
N ALA A 77 -14.33 3.67 -2.12
CA ALA A 77 -13.19 3.48 -1.23
C ALA A 77 -12.38 4.77 -1.06
N LEU A 78 -11.86 4.97 0.15
CA LEU A 78 -11.02 6.11 0.52
C LEU A 78 -9.68 5.61 1.09
N ASP A 79 -8.59 6.18 0.59
CA ASP A 79 -7.24 5.95 1.09
C ASP A 79 -6.71 7.25 1.72
N LEU A 80 -6.64 7.26 3.04
CA LEU A 80 -6.19 8.39 3.85
C LEU A 80 -4.66 8.32 3.98
N VAL A 81 -3.95 9.10 3.17
CA VAL A 81 -2.48 9.08 3.12
C VAL A 81 -1.93 10.08 4.12
N MET A 82 -1.32 9.57 5.19
CA MET A 82 -0.63 10.41 6.16
C MET A 82 0.68 10.95 5.58
N VAL A 83 0.97 12.22 5.86
CA VAL A 83 2.23 12.89 5.53
C VAL A 83 3.18 12.84 6.74
N ASP A 84 2.65 13.09 7.94
CA ASP A 84 3.40 13.07 9.20
C ASP A 84 2.62 12.28 10.26
N PRO A 85 3.01 11.02 10.53
CA PRO A 85 2.33 10.18 11.51
C PRO A 85 2.24 10.79 12.92
N VAL A 86 3.23 11.59 13.36
CA VAL A 86 3.21 12.21 14.70
C VAL A 86 2.23 13.36 14.75
N ALA A 87 2.31 14.26 13.77
CA ALA A 87 1.48 15.46 13.75
C ALA A 87 0.01 15.12 13.45
N GLU A 88 -0.23 14.10 12.62
CA GLU A 88 -1.57 13.79 12.12
C GLU A 88 -2.31 12.72 12.90
N LEU A 89 -1.64 12.05 13.84
CA LEU A 89 -2.24 11.03 14.70
C LEU A 89 -3.60 11.44 15.28
N PRO A 90 -3.79 12.67 15.83
CA PRO A 90 -5.08 13.05 16.43
C PRO A 90 -6.20 13.26 15.40
N TRP A 91 -5.88 13.52 14.13
CA TRP A 91 -6.90 13.77 13.11
C TRP A 91 -7.63 12.50 12.68
N LEU A 92 -7.04 11.32 12.88
CA LEU A 92 -7.69 10.04 12.59
C LEU A 92 -9.06 9.88 13.28
N TYR A 93 -9.24 10.46 14.48
CA TYR A 93 -10.53 10.44 15.16
C TYR A 93 -11.64 11.14 14.36
N ARG A 94 -11.31 12.19 13.62
CA ARG A 94 -12.27 12.95 12.80
C ARG A 94 -12.67 12.18 11.54
N CYS A 95 -11.83 11.28 11.08
CA CYS A 95 -12.08 10.45 9.90
C CYS A 95 -13.02 9.27 10.20
N THR A 96 -13.32 8.96 11.46
CA THR A 96 -14.13 7.78 11.84
C THR A 96 -15.55 7.82 11.27
N GLY A 97 -16.11 9.01 11.05
CA GLY A 97 -17.42 9.17 10.40
C GLY A 97 -17.47 8.59 8.98
N LEU A 98 -16.33 8.55 8.27
CA LEU A 98 -16.23 8.01 6.91
C LEU A 98 -16.50 6.49 6.89
N LEU A 99 -16.15 5.76 7.96
CA LEU A 99 -16.33 4.30 8.04
C LEU A 99 -17.80 3.87 7.98
N ALA A 100 -18.73 4.78 8.25
CA ALA A 100 -20.16 4.47 8.18
C ALA A 100 -20.66 4.22 6.75
N ARG A 101 -20.01 4.83 5.75
CA ARG A 101 -20.47 4.83 4.35
C ARG A 101 -19.39 4.44 3.35
N HIS A 102 -18.13 4.34 3.78
CA HIS A 102 -16.99 4.07 2.91
C HIS A 102 -16.12 2.94 3.45
N PRO A 103 -15.58 2.08 2.57
CA PRO A 103 -14.37 1.33 2.86
C PRO A 103 -13.21 2.33 3.01
N VAL A 104 -12.60 2.40 4.20
CA VAL A 104 -11.51 3.35 4.46
C VAL A 104 -10.24 2.60 4.88
N ARG A 105 -9.15 2.93 4.19
CA ARG A 105 -7.79 2.51 4.53
C ARG A 105 -6.95 3.73 4.90
N VAL A 106 -6.02 3.58 5.83
CA VAL A 106 -5.02 4.59 6.19
C VAL A 106 -3.65 4.15 5.67
N SER A 107 -3.05 4.94 4.80
CA SER A 107 -1.69 4.74 4.31
C SER A 107 -0.69 5.50 5.19
N ILE A 108 0.16 4.77 5.89
CA ILE A 108 1.10 5.32 6.89
C ILE A 108 2.54 5.23 6.36
N PRO A 109 3.25 6.35 6.18
CA PRO A 109 4.61 6.34 5.67
C PRO A 109 5.61 5.81 6.71
N PHE A 110 6.75 5.30 6.26
CA PHE A 110 7.94 4.98 7.06
C PHE A 110 8.59 6.23 7.67
N ARG A 111 7.91 6.84 8.64
CA ARG A 111 8.30 8.03 9.40
C ARG A 111 8.06 7.81 10.89
N PRO A 112 8.76 8.56 11.77
CA PRO A 112 8.60 8.42 13.21
C PRO A 112 7.13 8.44 13.63
N GLY A 113 6.76 7.60 14.60
CA GLY A 113 5.38 7.49 15.09
C GLY A 113 4.50 6.52 14.31
N LEU A 114 5.04 5.81 13.30
CA LEU A 114 4.38 4.75 12.56
C LEU A 114 3.71 3.74 13.49
N ALA A 115 4.43 3.18 14.47
CA ALA A 115 3.88 2.12 15.32
C ALA A 115 2.62 2.60 16.09
N ARG A 116 2.67 3.85 16.56
CA ARG A 116 1.55 4.48 17.29
C ARG A 116 0.39 4.80 16.35
N ALA A 117 0.68 5.26 15.13
CA ALA A 117 -0.33 5.52 14.11
C ALA A 117 -1.05 4.25 13.67
N VAL A 118 -0.32 3.16 13.42
CA VAL A 118 -0.90 1.85 13.10
C VAL A 118 -1.83 1.40 14.23
N LYS A 119 -1.34 1.42 15.48
CA LYS A 119 -2.14 1.00 16.63
C LYS A 119 -3.43 1.81 16.77
N LEU A 120 -3.36 3.13 16.61
CA LEU A 120 -4.54 3.99 16.69
C LEU A 120 -5.51 3.70 15.54
N ALA A 121 -5.02 3.64 14.29
CA ALA A 121 -5.85 3.36 13.12
C ALA A 121 -6.62 2.04 13.27
N LEU A 122 -5.94 0.97 13.71
CA LEU A 122 -6.56 -0.32 14.00
C LEU A 122 -7.61 -0.24 15.11
N SER A 123 -7.33 0.51 16.18
CA SER A 123 -8.27 0.70 17.30
C SER A 123 -9.52 1.47 16.89
N LEU A 124 -9.41 2.31 15.85
CA LEU A 124 -10.52 3.07 15.27
C LEU A 124 -11.25 2.31 14.16
N GLY A 125 -10.80 1.10 13.82
CA GLY A 125 -11.45 0.25 12.82
C GLY A 125 -11.02 0.51 11.38
N PHE A 126 -9.91 1.22 11.15
CA PHE A 126 -9.36 1.39 9.81
C PHE A 126 -8.48 0.22 9.39
N ALA A 127 -8.58 -0.19 8.12
CA ALA A 127 -7.53 -0.95 7.46
C ALA A 127 -6.27 -0.08 7.33
N VAL A 128 -5.09 -0.70 7.34
CA VAL A 128 -3.81 0.02 7.28
C VAL A 128 -2.97 -0.48 6.11
N ARG A 129 -2.32 0.43 5.39
CA ARG A 129 -1.23 0.13 4.46
C ARG A 129 0.03 0.84 4.92
N LEU A 130 1.11 0.10 5.10
CA LEU A 130 2.42 0.69 5.33
C LEU A 130 3.02 1.14 4.00
N ASN A 131 3.51 2.38 3.94
CA ASN A 131 4.07 2.96 2.73
C ASN A 131 5.55 3.33 2.92
N GLY A 132 6.42 2.77 2.10
CA GLY A 132 7.83 3.15 2.05
C GLY A 132 8.74 1.99 1.68
N GLN A 133 9.98 2.35 1.36
CA GLN A 133 11.07 1.43 1.07
C GLN A 133 12.28 1.76 1.95
N GLN A 134 13.22 0.81 2.02
CA GLN A 134 14.54 1.01 2.64
C GLN A 134 14.52 1.61 4.06
N PRO A 135 13.74 1.05 5.00
CA PRO A 135 13.62 1.60 6.34
C PRO A 135 14.98 1.61 7.07
N THR A 136 15.20 2.62 7.90
CA THR A 136 16.35 2.65 8.82
C THR A 136 16.18 1.60 9.93
N PRO A 137 17.24 1.27 10.70
CA PRO A 137 17.12 0.35 11.83
C PRO A 137 16.08 0.78 12.88
N GLU A 138 15.96 2.09 13.14
CA GLU A 138 14.95 2.65 14.04
C GLU A 138 13.55 2.44 13.47
N MET A 139 13.38 2.70 12.18
CA MET A 139 12.10 2.48 11.49
C MET A 139 11.71 1.00 11.48
N LEU A 140 12.66 0.08 11.30
CA LEU A 140 12.41 -1.35 11.40
C LEU A 140 11.97 -1.78 12.80
N THR A 141 12.39 -1.06 13.84
CA THR A 141 11.89 -1.29 15.19
C THR A 141 10.43 -0.89 15.31
N GLU A 142 10.02 0.25 14.74
CA GLU A 142 8.61 0.64 14.69
C GLU A 142 7.76 -0.32 13.85
N ILE A 143 8.26 -0.75 12.68
CA ILE A 143 7.57 -1.73 11.83
C ILE A 143 7.36 -3.05 12.57
N ARG A 144 8.36 -3.54 13.31
CA ARG A 144 8.21 -4.75 14.15
C ARG A 144 7.21 -4.54 15.30
N GLN A 145 7.17 -3.37 15.93
CA GLN A 145 6.15 -3.06 16.93
C GLN A 145 4.73 -3.07 16.34
N ALA A 146 4.58 -2.57 15.12
CA ALA A 146 3.31 -2.65 14.38
C ALA A 146 2.94 -4.10 14.04
N LEU A 147 3.92 -4.92 13.62
CA LEU A 147 3.70 -6.35 13.35
C LEU A 147 3.27 -7.10 14.62
N GLU A 148 3.97 -6.86 15.74
CA GLU A 148 3.64 -7.46 17.04
C GLU A 148 2.21 -7.12 17.47
N ALA A 149 1.82 -5.85 17.32
CA ALA A 149 0.45 -5.42 17.59
C ALA A 149 -0.58 -6.09 16.66
N TYR A 150 -0.23 -6.32 15.39
CA TYR A 150 -1.11 -6.99 14.43
C TYR A 150 -1.26 -8.49 14.72
N LEU A 151 -0.18 -9.19 15.06
CA LEU A 151 -0.20 -10.65 15.27
C LEU A 151 -0.81 -11.06 16.62
N HIS A 152 -0.56 -10.30 17.68
CA HIS A 152 -0.84 -10.76 19.04
C HIS A 152 -1.92 -9.96 19.78
N ASN A 153 -2.45 -8.87 19.21
CA ASN A 153 -3.56 -8.16 19.83
C ASN A 153 -4.91 -8.78 19.40
N PRO A 154 -5.65 -9.43 20.32
CA PRO A 154 -6.89 -10.13 20.00
C PRO A 154 -8.02 -9.20 19.55
N THR A 155 -7.90 -7.88 19.72
CA THR A 155 -8.91 -6.92 19.30
C THR A 155 -8.71 -6.41 17.87
N VAL A 156 -7.60 -6.79 17.21
CA VAL A 156 -7.34 -6.37 15.83
C VAL A 156 -8.20 -7.20 14.89
N ALA A 157 -9.08 -6.53 14.16
CA ALA A 157 -9.94 -7.13 13.13
C ALA A 157 -9.64 -6.63 11.72
N GLN A 158 -8.82 -5.58 11.61
CA GLN A 158 -8.51 -4.91 10.35
C GLN A 158 -7.15 -5.36 9.81
N PRO A 159 -6.99 -5.45 8.48
CA PRO A 159 -5.73 -5.83 7.87
C PRO A 159 -4.68 -4.72 8.03
N VAL A 160 -3.42 -5.13 8.17
CA VAL A 160 -2.24 -4.25 8.04
C VAL A 160 -1.42 -4.77 6.86
N GLU A 161 -1.37 -4.05 5.75
CA GLU A 161 -0.55 -4.41 4.61
C GLU A 161 0.89 -3.88 4.76
N PRO A 162 1.93 -4.68 4.46
CA PRO A 162 1.86 -5.99 3.80
C PRO A 162 1.74 -7.20 4.75
N PHE A 163 1.64 -7.00 6.06
CA PHE A 163 1.67 -8.11 7.03
C PHE A 163 0.56 -9.12 6.80
N HIS A 164 -0.66 -8.64 6.55
CA HIS A 164 -1.84 -9.47 6.36
C HIS A 164 -1.70 -10.37 5.12
N SER A 165 -1.44 -9.78 3.96
CA SER A 165 -1.31 -10.55 2.72
C SER A 165 -0.08 -11.46 2.71
N LEU A 166 1.04 -11.05 3.32
CA LEU A 166 2.20 -11.95 3.47
C LEU A 166 1.92 -13.13 4.40
N LEU A 167 1.19 -12.91 5.50
CA LEU A 167 0.78 -13.98 6.42
C LEU A 167 -0.06 -15.03 5.67
N LEU A 168 -1.05 -14.58 4.87
CA LEU A 168 -1.87 -15.46 4.05
C LEU A 168 -1.05 -16.17 2.97
N ALA A 169 -0.19 -15.46 2.26
CA ALA A 169 0.69 -16.04 1.24
C ALA A 169 1.56 -17.17 1.81
N PHE A 170 2.10 -17.01 3.03
CA PHE A 170 2.84 -18.07 3.71
C PHE A 170 1.96 -19.19 4.25
N LEU A 171 0.74 -18.88 4.69
CA LEU A 171 -0.25 -19.86 5.17
C LEU A 171 -0.79 -20.76 4.06
N ASP A 172 -0.85 -20.25 2.82
CA ASP A 172 -1.35 -20.98 1.65
C ASP A 172 -0.23 -21.50 0.73
N ASP A 173 1.04 -21.18 1.03
CA ASP A 173 2.20 -21.44 0.17
C ASP A 173 2.03 -20.86 -1.25
N ALA A 174 1.37 -19.70 -1.33
CA ALA A 174 1.02 -19.00 -2.55
C ALA A 174 1.67 -17.60 -2.53
N PRO A 175 2.91 -17.44 -3.03
CA PRO A 175 3.64 -16.18 -2.92
C PRO A 175 2.97 -15.06 -3.71
N VAL A 176 2.88 -13.87 -3.11
CA VAL A 176 2.39 -12.63 -3.74
C VAL A 176 3.46 -11.55 -3.65
N ALA A 177 3.68 -10.84 -4.77
CA ALA A 177 4.73 -9.82 -4.87
C ALA A 177 4.35 -8.54 -4.11
N LEU A 178 5.29 -8.01 -3.31
CA LEU A 178 5.13 -6.78 -2.54
C LEU A 178 4.80 -5.57 -3.42
N TRP A 179 5.37 -5.50 -4.63
CA TRP A 179 5.07 -4.44 -5.58
C TRP A 179 3.59 -4.37 -5.92
N SER A 180 2.94 -5.51 -6.20
CA SER A 180 1.49 -5.57 -6.41
C SER A 180 0.70 -5.36 -5.12
N LEU A 181 1.10 -6.00 -4.01
CA LEU A 181 0.40 -5.89 -2.71
C LEU A 181 0.31 -4.44 -2.20
N LEU A 182 1.35 -3.65 -2.43
CA LEU A 182 1.38 -2.26 -1.99
C LEU A 182 0.88 -1.28 -3.05
N GLU A 183 0.38 -1.79 -4.19
CA GLU A 183 -0.08 -1.00 -5.34
C GLU A 183 1.03 -0.09 -5.88
N GLN A 184 2.22 -0.65 -6.07
CA GLN A 184 3.43 0.08 -6.53
C GLN A 184 4.09 -0.57 -7.75
N ASP A 185 3.49 -1.60 -8.36
CA ASP A 185 4.00 -2.13 -9.63
C ASP A 185 3.71 -1.14 -10.76
N PRO A 186 4.73 -0.60 -11.47
CA PRO A 186 4.51 0.33 -12.57
C PRO A 186 3.81 -0.28 -13.79
N ALA A 187 3.68 -1.61 -13.86
CA ALA A 187 2.84 -2.27 -14.86
C ALA A 187 1.34 -2.18 -14.52
N GLU A 188 1.00 -2.03 -13.24
CA GLU A 188 -0.39 -1.99 -12.73
C GLU A 188 -0.84 -0.56 -12.42
N LEU A 189 0.06 0.29 -11.91
CA LEU A 189 -0.23 1.66 -11.50
C LEU A 189 0.69 2.66 -12.21
N CYS A 190 0.09 3.69 -12.80
CA CYS A 190 0.81 4.85 -13.33
C CYS A 190 0.44 6.10 -12.52
N VAL A 191 1.38 6.63 -11.74
CA VAL A 191 1.18 7.91 -11.04
C VAL A 191 1.58 9.08 -11.95
N ILE A 192 0.66 10.00 -12.15
CA ILE A 192 0.80 11.24 -12.93
C ILE A 192 0.98 12.41 -11.95
N ASP A 193 1.95 13.30 -12.15
CA ASP A 193 2.17 14.49 -11.30
C ASP A 193 1.25 15.68 -11.66
N ASP A 194 1.43 16.80 -10.94
CA ASP A 194 0.68 18.04 -11.14
C ASP A 194 0.91 18.68 -12.52
N GLN A 195 1.98 18.29 -13.22
CA GLN A 195 2.29 18.73 -14.58
C GLN A 195 1.75 17.77 -15.64
N GLY A 196 1.08 16.68 -15.26
CA GLY A 196 0.58 15.67 -16.18
C GLY A 196 1.65 14.69 -16.68
N GLN A 197 2.80 14.62 -16.03
CA GLN A 197 3.90 13.71 -16.38
C GLN A 197 3.93 12.48 -15.46
N THR A 198 4.39 11.35 -15.97
CA THR A 198 4.59 10.16 -15.13
C THR A 198 5.74 10.38 -14.16
N MET A 199 5.52 10.21 -12.85
CA MET A 199 6.60 10.39 -11.86
C MET A 199 7.67 9.30 -12.03
N SER A 200 8.94 9.68 -12.11
CA SER A 200 10.06 8.74 -12.34
C SER A 200 10.42 7.86 -11.14
N ASP A 201 10.06 8.28 -9.93
CA ASP A 201 10.61 7.70 -8.69
C ASP A 201 9.70 6.62 -8.06
N GLN A 202 8.64 6.21 -8.76
CA GLN A 202 7.62 5.26 -8.26
C GLN A 202 8.15 3.83 -8.08
N GLY A 203 9.23 3.49 -8.77
CA GLY A 203 9.72 2.13 -8.86
C GLY A 203 10.58 1.95 -10.11
N PRO A 204 11.17 0.76 -10.30
CA PRO A 204 11.87 0.44 -11.53
C PRO A 204 10.88 0.42 -12.72
N ALA A 205 11.33 0.83 -13.91
CA ALA A 205 10.49 0.81 -15.12
C ALA A 205 9.89 -0.57 -15.44
N SER A 206 10.52 -1.65 -14.98
CA SER A 206 9.95 -2.99 -14.95
C SER A 206 10.45 -3.71 -13.71
N VAL A 207 9.51 -4.10 -12.83
CA VAL A 207 9.80 -4.90 -11.63
C VAL A 207 10.47 -6.23 -12.00
N THR A 208 10.01 -6.91 -13.05
CA THR A 208 10.59 -8.17 -13.51
C THR A 208 12.04 -8.01 -13.93
N VAL A 209 12.34 -7.06 -14.83
CA VAL A 209 13.72 -6.81 -15.31
C VAL A 209 14.63 -6.40 -14.16
N PHE A 210 14.13 -5.56 -13.24
CA PHE A 210 14.88 -5.16 -12.06
C PHE A 210 15.21 -6.33 -11.14
N ARG A 211 14.22 -7.18 -10.83
CA ARG A 211 14.42 -8.38 -10.03
C ARG A 211 15.45 -9.32 -10.64
N ASP A 212 15.35 -9.57 -11.94
CA ASP A 212 16.27 -10.48 -12.64
C ASP A 212 17.70 -9.90 -12.63
N THR A 213 17.85 -8.58 -12.79
CA THR A 213 19.14 -7.89 -12.64
C THR A 213 19.74 -8.06 -11.24
N LEU A 214 18.93 -7.99 -10.18
CA LEU A 214 19.40 -8.21 -8.80
C LEU A 214 19.92 -9.63 -8.58
N VAL A 215 19.33 -10.62 -9.26
CA VAL A 215 19.77 -12.03 -9.21
C VAL A 215 21.08 -12.21 -9.99
N ASP A 216 21.13 -11.68 -11.21
CA ASP A 216 22.27 -11.84 -12.12
C ASP A 216 23.54 -11.14 -11.61
N THR A 217 23.39 -9.97 -10.99
CA THR A 217 24.50 -9.23 -10.39
C THR A 217 25.02 -9.86 -9.10
N GLY A 218 24.40 -10.96 -8.64
CA GLY A 218 24.82 -11.68 -7.44
C GLY A 218 24.62 -10.90 -6.15
N ALA A 219 23.67 -9.96 -6.14
CA ALA A 219 23.28 -9.25 -4.93
C ALA A 219 22.67 -10.24 -3.91
N GLU A 220 22.45 -9.78 -2.67
CA GLU A 220 21.79 -10.56 -1.59
C GLU A 220 20.48 -11.26 -1.98
N CYS A 221 19.87 -10.84 -3.10
CA CYS A 221 18.61 -11.36 -3.62
C CYS A 221 18.75 -12.73 -4.29
N ARG A 222 19.89 -13.06 -4.90
CA ARG A 222 20.10 -14.31 -5.65
C ARG A 222 19.73 -15.55 -4.82
N ASP A 223 20.15 -15.56 -3.56
CA ASP A 223 19.98 -16.69 -2.65
C ASP A 223 18.92 -16.41 -1.56
N CYS A 224 18.05 -15.41 -1.78
CA CYS A 224 17.05 -14.99 -0.80
C CYS A 224 15.78 -15.85 -0.89
N ALA A 225 15.43 -16.55 0.20
CA ALA A 225 14.23 -17.38 0.28
C ALA A 225 12.92 -16.61 0.04
N TRP A 226 12.89 -15.31 0.32
CA TRP A 226 11.70 -14.47 0.17
C TRP A 226 11.70 -13.64 -1.12
N LEU A 227 12.57 -13.93 -2.10
CA LEU A 227 12.63 -13.16 -3.35
C LEU A 227 11.30 -13.18 -4.11
N SER A 228 10.57 -14.30 -4.11
CA SER A 228 9.27 -14.44 -4.77
C SER A 228 8.22 -13.46 -4.22
N CYS A 229 8.19 -13.25 -2.90
CA CYS A 229 7.30 -12.29 -2.27
C CYS A 229 7.86 -10.86 -2.29
N CYS A 230 9.17 -10.69 -2.06
CA CYS A 230 9.78 -9.37 -1.97
C CYS A 230 9.92 -8.68 -3.34
N GLY A 231 10.23 -9.44 -4.40
CA GLY A 231 10.42 -8.89 -5.75
C GLY A 231 11.53 -7.83 -5.86
N GLY A 232 12.47 -7.78 -4.90
CA GLY A 232 13.48 -6.73 -4.82
C GLY A 232 12.97 -5.38 -4.29
N TYR A 233 11.75 -5.32 -3.74
CA TYR A 233 11.10 -4.08 -3.26
C TYR A 233 12.01 -3.22 -2.38
N PHE A 234 12.67 -3.81 -1.39
CA PHE A 234 13.58 -3.08 -0.49
C PHE A 234 14.96 -2.76 -1.09
N LYS A 235 15.29 -3.26 -2.29
CA LYS A 235 16.52 -2.89 -3.01
C LYS A 235 16.33 -1.67 -3.92
N TRP A 236 15.12 -1.11 -4.00
CA TRP A 236 14.85 0.13 -4.71
C TRP A 236 14.80 1.33 -3.74
N PRO A 237 15.35 2.50 -4.10
CA PRO A 237 16.16 2.78 -5.29
C PRO A 237 17.64 2.40 -5.13
N ARG A 238 18.11 2.19 -3.89
CA ARG A 238 19.51 1.86 -3.58
C ARG A 238 19.75 0.35 -3.52
N ILE A 239 20.38 -0.20 -4.55
CA ILE A 239 20.63 -1.65 -4.70
C ILE A 239 21.54 -2.23 -3.59
N ASP A 240 22.36 -1.39 -2.96
CA ASP A 240 23.28 -1.77 -1.88
C ASP A 240 22.61 -1.80 -0.49
N TYR A 241 21.32 -1.46 -0.36
CA TYR A 241 20.60 -1.49 0.92
C TYR A 241 20.66 -2.88 1.59
N ALA A 242 21.18 -2.97 2.81
CA ALA A 242 21.36 -4.24 3.51
C ALA A 242 20.01 -4.84 3.96
N CYS A 243 19.66 -6.04 3.48
CA CYS A 243 18.34 -6.64 3.76
C CYS A 243 18.29 -7.48 5.04
N ALA A 244 19.35 -7.55 5.85
CA ALA A 244 19.43 -8.46 7.00
C ALA A 244 18.25 -8.30 7.99
N ASP A 245 17.90 -7.07 8.36
CA ASP A 245 16.80 -6.84 9.30
C ASP A 245 15.42 -6.92 8.66
N VAL A 246 15.31 -6.66 7.35
CA VAL A 246 14.07 -6.92 6.58
C VAL A 246 13.82 -8.43 6.50
N LYS A 247 14.86 -9.24 6.27
CA LYS A 247 14.75 -10.71 6.25
C LYS A 247 14.22 -11.26 7.58
N ARG A 248 14.57 -10.63 8.71
CA ARG A 248 13.99 -10.98 10.02
C ARG A 248 12.49 -10.72 10.08
N LEU A 249 12.03 -9.57 9.58
CA LEU A 249 10.60 -9.26 9.50
C LEU A 249 9.81 -10.33 8.70
N PHE A 250 10.34 -10.75 7.55
CA PHE A 250 9.73 -11.83 6.76
C PHE A 250 9.73 -13.17 7.50
N SER A 251 10.83 -13.49 8.18
CA SER A 251 10.93 -14.70 9.01
C SER A 251 9.90 -14.70 10.14
N ASP A 252 9.65 -13.56 10.79
CA ASP A 252 8.67 -13.44 11.87
C ASP A 252 7.25 -13.70 11.35
N ILE A 253 6.89 -13.12 10.18
CA ILE A 253 5.58 -13.34 9.55
C ILE A 253 5.43 -14.81 9.12
N GLN A 254 6.47 -15.42 8.55
CA GLN A 254 6.44 -16.82 8.13
C GLN A 254 6.33 -17.79 9.33
N ALA A 255 6.99 -17.47 10.45
CA ALA A 255 6.87 -18.24 11.68
C ALA A 255 5.42 -18.20 12.20
N ALA A 256 4.80 -17.01 12.23
CA ALA A 256 3.40 -16.86 12.63
C ALA A 256 2.44 -17.65 11.72
N ALA A 257 2.66 -17.63 10.40
CA ALA A 257 1.86 -18.43 9.46
C ALA A 257 2.01 -19.94 9.72
N THR A 258 3.21 -20.40 10.05
CA THR A 258 3.49 -21.81 10.36
C THR A 258 2.80 -22.26 11.64
N GLU A 259 2.85 -21.43 12.68
CA GLU A 259 2.13 -21.68 13.94
C GLU A 259 0.63 -21.73 13.73
N LEU A 260 0.07 -20.78 12.97
CA LEU A 260 -1.35 -20.75 12.63
C LEU A 260 -1.77 -22.01 11.87
N ARG A 261 -0.99 -22.45 10.87
CA ARG A 261 -1.27 -23.68 10.12
C ARG A 261 -1.32 -24.90 11.06
N ALA A 262 -0.34 -25.04 11.93
CA ALA A 262 -0.30 -26.13 12.90
C ALA A 262 -1.52 -26.12 13.84
N GLY A 263 -1.97 -24.95 14.28
CA GLY A 263 -3.18 -24.79 15.09
C GLY A 263 -4.45 -25.18 14.34
N LEU A 264 -4.58 -24.80 13.07
CA LEU A 264 -5.73 -25.17 12.22
C LEU A 264 -5.78 -26.68 11.96
N ASP A 265 -4.64 -27.30 11.67
CA ASP A 265 -4.53 -28.75 11.45
C ASP A 265 -4.92 -29.54 12.72
N ALA A 266 -4.43 -29.09 13.90
CA ALA A 266 -4.78 -29.70 15.17
C ALA A 266 -6.28 -29.58 15.48
N HIS A 267 -6.90 -28.43 15.17
CA HIS A 267 -8.34 -28.23 15.34
C HIS A 267 -9.17 -29.11 14.39
N ALA A 268 -8.75 -29.24 13.13
CA ALA A 268 -9.40 -30.12 12.16
C ALA A 268 -9.32 -31.59 12.59
N ALA A 269 -8.15 -32.05 13.06
CA ALA A 269 -7.94 -33.41 13.54
C ALA A 269 -8.79 -33.74 14.79
N ALA A 270 -9.04 -32.77 15.67
CA ALA A 270 -9.87 -32.97 16.86
C ALA A 270 -11.38 -33.07 16.57
N ARG A 271 -11.81 -32.72 15.34
CA ARG A 271 -13.22 -32.71 14.92
C ARG A 271 -13.60 -33.83 13.94
N GLY A 272 -12.61 -34.52 13.38
CA GLY A 272 -12.79 -35.72 12.55
C GLY A 272 -12.85 -36.99 13.39
#